data_AF-J7FL83-F1
#
_entry.id   AF-J7FL83-F1
#
_cell.length_a   1.000
_cell.length_b   1.000
_cell.length_c   1.000
_cell.angle_alpha   90.00
_cell.angle_beta   90.00
_cell.angle_gamma   90.00
#
_symmetry.space_group_name_H-M   'P 1'
#
loop_
_entity.id
_entity.type
_entity.pdbx_description
1 polymer ?
#
loop_
_entity_poly.entity_id
_entity_poly.type
_entity_poly.pdbx_seq_one_letter_code
_entity_poly.pdbx_strand_id
1 'polypeptide(L)'
;LPEGDDERVLTAATQLQATDYVTPIVLGDETKVQSLAQKLNLDISNIELINPETSELKAELVQSFVERRKGKATEEQAQELLNNVNYFGTMLVYAGKADGLVSGAAHSTGDTVRPALQIIKTKPGVSRTSGIFFMIKGDEQYIFGDCAINPELDSQGLAEIAVESAKSALSFGMDPKVAMLSFS
;
A
#
# COMPACT_ATOMS: atom_id res chain seq x y z
N LEU A 1 1.26 6.24 -4.77
CA LEU A 1 0.13 5.88 -5.66
C LEU A 1 0.70 5.28 -6.94
N PRO A 2 0.89 3.96 -7.02
CA PRO A 2 1.59 3.31 -8.14
C PRO A 2 0.89 3.38 -9.50
N GLU A 3 -0.43 3.58 -9.50
CA GLU A 3 -1.28 3.44 -10.68
C GLU A 3 -1.60 4.81 -11.30
N GLY A 4 -0.58 5.59 -11.64
CA GLY A 4 -0.73 6.97 -12.11
C GLY A 4 -1.48 7.12 -13.44
N ASP A 5 -1.59 6.06 -14.22
CA ASP A 5 -2.36 5.98 -15.46
C ASP A 5 -3.82 5.54 -15.25
N ASP A 6 -4.28 5.40 -14.01
CA ASP A 6 -5.67 5.15 -13.66
C ASP A 6 -6.43 6.46 -13.36
N GLU A 7 -7.58 6.65 -14.02
CA GLU A 7 -8.40 7.86 -13.89
C GLU A 7 -8.84 8.13 -12.43
N ARG A 8 -9.15 7.07 -11.67
CA ARG A 8 -9.61 7.20 -10.27
C ARG A 8 -8.46 7.63 -9.37
N VAL A 9 -7.28 7.04 -9.57
CA VAL A 9 -6.08 7.31 -8.77
C VAL A 9 -5.56 8.71 -9.03
N LEU A 10 -5.47 9.12 -10.29
CA LEU A 10 -4.99 10.46 -10.65
C LEU A 10 -5.94 11.56 -10.16
N THR A 11 -7.25 11.32 -10.27
CA THR A 11 -8.27 12.24 -9.72
C THR A 11 -8.17 12.34 -8.19
N ALA A 12 -7.98 11.22 -7.49
CA ALA A 12 -7.82 11.23 -6.04
C ALA A 12 -6.51 11.93 -5.62
N ALA A 13 -5.43 11.76 -6.38
CA ALA A 13 -4.16 12.42 -6.12
C ALA A 13 -4.30 13.95 -6.18
N THR A 14 -5.01 14.50 -7.17
CA THR A 14 -5.23 15.97 -7.24
C THR A 14 -6.06 16.50 -6.08
N GLN A 15 -7.06 15.74 -5.64
CA GLN A 15 -7.87 16.10 -4.46
C GLN A 15 -7.04 16.06 -3.17
N LEU A 16 -6.19 15.05 -2.99
CA LEU A 16 -5.31 14.93 -1.83
C LEU A 16 -4.26 16.06 -1.80
N GLN A 17 -3.67 16.38 -2.95
CA GLN A 17 -2.69 17.47 -3.10
C GLN A 17 -3.25 18.84 -2.71
N ALA A 18 -4.57 19.03 -2.80
CA ALA A 18 -5.25 20.25 -2.37
C ALA A 18 -5.49 20.32 -0.85
N THR A 19 -5.05 19.32 -0.10
CA THR A 19 -5.14 19.26 1.37
C THR A 19 -3.75 19.23 2.01
N ASP A 20 -3.69 19.50 3.31
CA ASP A 20 -2.44 19.49 4.09
C ASP A 20 -2.21 18.18 4.85
N TYR A 21 -3.07 17.17 4.67
CA TYR A 21 -3.03 15.93 5.46
C TYR A 21 -2.16 14.84 4.83
N VAL A 22 -2.09 14.79 3.50
CA VAL A 22 -1.41 13.73 2.75
C VAL A 22 -0.78 14.33 1.50
N THR A 23 0.52 14.10 1.31
CA THR A 23 1.23 14.45 0.08
C THR A 23 1.26 13.24 -0.86
N PRO A 24 0.56 13.27 -2.00
CA PRO A 24 0.57 12.16 -2.95
C PRO A 24 1.88 12.11 -3.75
N ILE A 25 2.50 10.92 -3.79
CA ILE A 25 3.55 10.57 -4.76
C ILE A 25 2.93 9.64 -5.79
N VAL A 26 2.86 10.06 -7.04
CA VAL A 26 2.31 9.28 -8.16
C VAL A 26 3.44 8.61 -8.92
N LEU A 27 3.25 7.35 -9.31
CA LEU A 27 4.21 6.63 -10.15
C LEU A 27 3.64 6.37 -11.54
N GLY A 28 4.49 6.43 -12.56
CA GLY A 28 4.13 6.11 -13.93
C GLY A 28 4.99 6.84 -14.95
N ASP A 29 4.78 6.50 -16.23
CA ASP A 29 5.38 7.23 -17.35
C ASP A 29 4.84 8.66 -17.41
N GLU A 30 5.75 9.64 -17.40
CA GLU A 30 5.38 11.05 -17.29
C GLU A 30 4.47 11.51 -18.42
N THR A 31 4.74 11.06 -19.64
CA THR A 31 3.97 11.45 -20.83
C THR A 31 2.55 10.88 -20.77
N LYS A 32 2.40 9.62 -20.36
CA LYS A 32 1.08 8.98 -20.21
C LYS A 32 0.25 9.64 -19.12
N VAL A 33 0.84 9.88 -17.95
CA VAL A 33 0.13 10.48 -16.81
C VAL A 33 -0.27 11.93 -17.12
N GLN A 34 0.61 12.72 -17.73
CA GLN A 34 0.27 14.08 -18.17
C GLN A 34 -0.83 14.10 -19.23
N SER A 35 -0.77 13.19 -20.21
CA SER A 35 -1.82 13.07 -21.23
C SER A 35 -3.18 12.72 -20.62
N LEU A 36 -3.18 11.84 -19.61
CA LEU A 36 -4.40 11.48 -18.88
C LEU A 36 -4.94 12.65 -18.06
N ALA A 37 -4.07 13.37 -17.33
CA ALA A 37 -4.45 14.57 -16.59
C ALA A 37 -5.09 15.62 -17.51
N GLN A 38 -4.49 15.86 -18.68
CA GLN A 38 -5.05 16.79 -19.67
C GLN A 38 -6.43 16.35 -20.16
N LYS A 39 -6.61 15.06 -20.48
CA LYS A 39 -7.91 14.50 -20.89
C LYS A 39 -8.98 14.69 -19.80
N LEU A 40 -8.59 14.58 -18.53
CA LEU A 40 -9.49 14.72 -17.38
C LEU A 40 -9.65 16.16 -16.89
N ASN A 41 -8.95 17.13 -17.49
CA ASN A 41 -8.87 18.53 -17.03
C ASN A 41 -8.36 18.67 -15.58
N LEU A 42 -7.35 17.87 -15.23
CA LEU A 42 -6.70 17.88 -13.92
C LEU A 42 -5.36 18.63 -14.00
N ASP A 43 -5.10 19.50 -13.01
CA ASP A 43 -3.78 20.08 -12.81
C ASP A 43 -2.96 19.20 -11.87
N ILE A 44 -1.87 18.63 -12.39
CA ILE A 44 -0.94 17.76 -11.65
C ILE A 44 0.44 18.39 -11.49
N SER A 45 0.60 19.68 -11.81
CA SER A 45 1.89 20.37 -11.81
C SER A 45 2.58 20.41 -10.44
N ASN A 46 1.80 20.34 -9.35
CA ASN A 46 2.28 20.33 -7.97
C ASN A 46 2.32 18.92 -7.34
N ILE A 47 2.07 17.87 -8.11
CA ILE A 47 2.13 16.48 -7.63
C ILE A 47 3.50 15.90 -7.98
N GLU A 48 4.13 15.25 -7.00
CA GLU A 48 5.36 14.51 -7.25
C GLU A 48 5.05 13.28 -8.13
N LEU A 49 5.61 13.27 -9.34
CA LEU A 49 5.46 12.20 -10.33
C LEU A 49 6.82 11.56 -10.59
N ILE A 50 6.92 10.25 -10.35
CA ILE A 50 8.16 9.49 -10.51
C ILE A 50 7.95 8.35 -11.50
N ASN A 51 8.75 8.32 -12.56
CA ASN A 51 8.85 7.16 -13.42
C ASN A 51 9.95 6.21 -12.91
N PRO A 52 9.61 4.95 -12.56
CA PRO A 52 10.59 3.97 -12.09
C PRO A 52 11.73 3.70 -13.07
N GLU A 53 11.50 3.86 -14.37
CA GLU A 53 12.52 3.58 -15.39
C GLU A 53 13.65 4.60 -15.38
N THR A 54 13.33 5.87 -15.14
CA THR A 54 14.21 7.04 -15.26
C THR A 54 14.61 7.66 -13.92
N SER A 55 13.97 7.26 -12.81
CA SER A 55 14.23 7.83 -11.49
C SER A 55 15.67 7.69 -11.04
N GLU A 56 16.26 8.78 -10.55
CA GLU A 56 17.59 8.80 -9.93
C GLU A 56 17.65 7.93 -8.67
N LEU A 57 16.52 7.73 -7.99
CA LEU A 57 16.42 6.87 -6.80
C LEU A 57 16.60 5.39 -7.14
N LYS A 58 16.43 4.99 -8.41
CA LYS A 58 16.40 3.58 -8.78
C LYS A 58 17.68 2.84 -8.39
N ALA A 59 18.85 3.45 -8.58
CA ALA A 59 20.12 2.81 -8.25
C ALA A 59 20.24 2.47 -6.76
N GLU A 60 19.88 3.40 -5.87
CA GLU A 60 19.89 3.15 -4.41
C GLU A 60 18.84 2.10 -4.00
N LEU A 61 17.65 2.14 -4.62
CA LEU A 61 16.58 1.21 -4.32
C LEU A 61 16.90 -0.22 -4.79
N VAL A 62 17.57 -0.39 -5.94
CA VAL A 62 18.03 -1.71 -6.43
C VAL A 62 18.96 -2.37 -5.43
N GLN A 63 19.97 -1.64 -4.96
CA GLN A 63 20.93 -2.16 -3.98
C GLN A 63 20.24 -2.51 -2.65
N SER A 64 19.37 -1.62 -2.16
CA SER A 64 18.58 -1.86 -0.96
C SER A 64 17.67 -3.09 -1.09
N PHE A 65 17.06 -3.30 -2.25
CA PHE A 65 16.23 -4.47 -2.52
C PHE A 65 17.06 -5.76 -2.49
N VAL A 66 18.21 -5.81 -3.18
CA VAL A 66 19.09 -6.99 -3.20
C VAL A 66 19.51 -7.39 -1.78
N GLU A 67 19.95 -6.41 -0.97
CA GLU A 67 20.30 -6.62 0.44
C GLU A 67 19.09 -7.17 1.22
N ARG A 68 17.91 -6.54 1.05
CA ARG A 68 16.68 -6.94 1.72
C ARG A 68 16.25 -8.38 1.36
N ARG A 69 16.54 -8.81 0.13
CA ARG A 69 16.24 -10.16 -0.39
C ARG A 69 17.25 -11.21 0.08
N LYS A 70 18.38 -10.85 0.70
CA LYS A 70 19.36 -11.77 1.28
C LYS A 70 19.82 -12.87 0.30
N GLY A 71 20.21 -12.46 -0.91
CA GLY A 71 20.68 -13.38 -1.96
C GLY A 71 19.58 -14.12 -2.73
N LYS A 72 18.30 -13.83 -2.47
CA LYS A 72 17.16 -14.41 -3.22
C LYS A 72 16.83 -13.65 -4.52
N ALA A 73 17.54 -12.58 -4.81
CA ALA A 73 17.43 -11.83 -6.05
C ALA A 73 18.83 -11.35 -6.47
N THR A 74 19.16 -11.47 -7.75
CA THR A 74 20.37 -10.85 -8.32
C THR A 74 20.14 -9.36 -8.56
N GLU A 75 21.20 -8.61 -8.85
CA GLU A 75 21.09 -7.19 -9.19
C GLU A 75 20.27 -6.99 -10.48
N GLU A 76 20.45 -7.83 -11.49
CA GLU A 76 19.69 -7.76 -12.75
C GLU A 76 18.20 -8.01 -12.52
N GLN A 77 17.86 -9.01 -11.70
CA GLN A 77 16.46 -9.28 -11.31
C GLN A 77 15.86 -8.11 -10.53
N ALA A 78 16.64 -7.48 -9.65
CA ALA A 78 16.22 -6.31 -8.90
C ALA A 78 15.96 -5.11 -9.82
N GLN A 79 16.85 -4.85 -10.79
CA GLN A 79 16.68 -3.79 -11.78
C GLN A 79 15.40 -3.97 -12.60
N GLU A 80 15.10 -5.20 -13.03
CA GLU A 80 13.88 -5.51 -13.77
C GLU A 80 12.63 -5.36 -12.89
N LEU A 81 12.63 -5.94 -11.68
CA LEU A 81 11.49 -5.87 -10.77
C LEU A 81 11.15 -4.43 -10.36
N LEU A 82 12.16 -3.58 -10.18
CA LEU A 82 11.96 -2.19 -9.78
C LEU A 82 11.48 -1.29 -10.94
N ASN A 83 11.31 -1.79 -12.17
CA ASN A 83 10.50 -1.11 -13.18
C ASN A 83 9.00 -1.23 -12.90
N ASN A 84 8.58 -2.24 -12.13
CA ASN A 84 7.19 -2.39 -11.73
C ASN A 84 6.83 -1.36 -10.65
N VAL A 85 5.79 -0.56 -10.91
CA VAL A 85 5.33 0.52 -10.02
C VAL A 85 4.99 0.06 -8.60
N ASN A 86 4.45 -1.16 -8.41
CA ASN A 86 4.15 -1.68 -7.06
C ASN A 86 5.43 -2.02 -6.30
N TYR A 87 6.42 -2.63 -6.95
CA TYR A 87 7.73 -2.91 -6.33
C TYR A 87 8.49 -1.63 -6.05
N PHE A 88 8.56 -0.70 -7.01
CA PHE A 88 9.21 0.59 -6.84
C PHE A 88 8.59 1.39 -5.69
N GLY A 89 7.26 1.53 -5.69
CA GLY A 89 6.55 2.21 -4.60
C GLY A 89 6.74 1.54 -3.24
N THR A 90 6.77 0.21 -3.20
CA THR A 90 7.04 -0.52 -1.94
C THR A 90 8.47 -0.25 -1.45
N MET A 91 9.43 -0.13 -2.36
CA MET A 91 10.82 0.23 -2.03
C MET A 91 10.95 1.67 -1.56
N LEU A 92 10.20 2.62 -2.13
CA LEU A 92 10.15 3.99 -1.60
C LEU A 92 9.71 4.01 -0.13
N VAL A 93 8.65 3.24 0.20
CA VAL A 93 8.18 3.12 1.59
C VAL A 93 9.26 2.50 2.48
N TYR A 94 9.85 1.38 2.05
CA TYR A 94 10.87 0.70 2.83
C TYR A 94 12.13 1.56 3.07
N ALA A 95 12.52 2.37 2.09
CA ALA A 95 13.67 3.27 2.16
C ALA A 95 13.37 4.60 2.90
N GLY A 96 12.16 4.77 3.44
CA GLY A 96 11.76 5.99 4.15
C GLY A 96 11.57 7.21 3.25
N LYS A 97 11.33 7.00 1.96
CA LYS A 97 11.00 8.04 0.97
C LYS A 97 9.49 8.29 0.86
N ALA A 98 8.68 7.40 1.43
CA ALA A 98 7.23 7.53 1.55
C ALA A 98 6.75 6.82 2.84
N ASP A 99 5.62 7.24 3.40
CA ASP A 99 5.10 6.67 4.66
C ASP A 99 4.15 5.47 4.44
N GLY A 100 3.61 5.34 3.23
CA GLY A 100 2.66 4.29 2.89
C GLY A 100 2.41 4.18 1.40
N LEU A 101 1.72 3.11 1.00
CA LEU A 101 1.38 2.83 -0.39
C LEU A 101 -0.07 2.37 -0.50
N VAL A 102 -0.80 2.95 -1.46
CA VAL A 102 -2.15 2.56 -1.84
C VAL A 102 -2.13 2.20 -3.32
N SER A 103 -2.59 0.99 -3.65
CA SER A 103 -2.65 0.40 -4.99
C SER A 103 -3.77 -0.64 -5.03
N GLY A 104 -4.10 -1.16 -6.22
CA GLY A 104 -5.12 -2.17 -6.43
C GLY A 104 -6.33 -1.69 -7.21
N ALA A 105 -6.30 -0.47 -7.76
CA ALA A 105 -7.32 -0.01 -8.69
C ALA A 105 -7.23 -0.78 -10.02
N ALA A 106 -6.02 -1.01 -10.51
CA ALA A 106 -5.70 -1.71 -11.76
C ALA A 106 -5.03 -3.07 -11.53
N HIS A 107 -4.60 -3.37 -10.31
CA HIS A 107 -3.89 -4.60 -9.94
C HIS A 107 -4.69 -5.52 -9.03
N SER A 108 -4.37 -6.81 -9.03
CA SER A 108 -4.97 -7.74 -8.07
C SER A 108 -4.48 -7.49 -6.64
N THR A 109 -5.26 -7.91 -5.64
CA THR A 109 -4.82 -7.90 -4.23
C THR A 109 -3.48 -8.62 -4.04
N GLY A 110 -3.28 -9.72 -4.78
CA GLY A 110 -2.04 -10.49 -4.78
C GLY A 110 -0.83 -9.68 -5.24
N ASP A 111 -0.99 -8.83 -6.24
CA ASP A 111 0.09 -8.01 -6.80
C ASP A 111 0.50 -6.88 -5.86
N THR A 112 -0.43 -6.37 -5.03
CA THR A 112 -0.16 -5.34 -4.03
C THR A 112 0.48 -5.94 -2.77
N VAL A 113 -0.08 -7.03 -2.23
CA VAL A 113 0.38 -7.61 -0.95
C VAL A 113 1.71 -8.34 -1.07
N ARG A 114 2.01 -8.92 -2.25
CA ARG A 114 3.25 -9.68 -2.48
C ARG A 114 4.53 -8.86 -2.26
N PRO A 115 4.75 -7.71 -2.92
CA PRO A 115 5.93 -6.89 -2.66
C PRO A 115 5.96 -6.39 -1.20
N ALA A 116 4.80 -6.01 -0.64
CA ALA A 116 4.71 -5.59 0.76
C ALA A 116 5.24 -6.65 1.74
N LEU A 117 4.84 -7.92 1.56
CA LEU A 117 5.33 -9.04 2.40
C LEU A 117 6.80 -9.40 2.12
N GLN A 118 7.28 -9.24 0.88
CA GLN A 118 8.67 -9.51 0.53
C GLN A 118 9.64 -8.46 1.07
N ILE A 119 9.22 -7.19 1.09
CA ILE A 119 10.07 -6.03 1.34
C ILE A 119 9.79 -5.48 2.74
N ILE A 120 8.59 -4.96 3.02
CA ILE A 120 8.25 -4.30 4.29
C ILE A 120 8.17 -5.32 5.42
N LYS A 121 7.45 -6.44 5.19
CA LYS A 121 7.14 -7.53 6.13
C LYS A 121 6.15 -7.11 7.23
N THR A 122 5.76 -8.10 8.03
CA THR A 122 4.96 -7.88 9.24
C THR A 122 5.78 -7.24 10.36
N LYS A 123 5.09 -6.61 11.31
CA LYS A 123 5.71 -6.12 12.54
C LYS A 123 6.28 -7.29 13.36
N PRO A 124 7.32 -7.08 14.19
CA PRO A 124 7.80 -8.09 15.12
C PRO A 124 6.66 -8.64 15.99
N GLY A 125 6.57 -9.97 16.09
CA GLY A 125 5.51 -10.65 16.84
C GLY A 125 4.20 -10.83 16.08
N VAL A 126 4.10 -10.35 14.83
CA VAL A 126 2.94 -10.56 13.94
C VAL A 126 3.35 -11.49 12.81
N SER A 127 2.60 -12.57 12.62
CA SER A 127 2.93 -13.63 11.66
C SER A 127 2.35 -13.36 10.28
N ARG A 128 1.16 -12.74 10.22
CA ARG A 128 0.38 -12.55 8.99
C ARG A 128 -0.29 -11.18 8.94
N THR A 129 -0.73 -10.80 7.76
CA THR A 129 -1.63 -9.65 7.55
C THR A 129 -3.08 -10.09 7.61
N SER A 130 -3.99 -9.20 7.98
CA SER A 130 -5.44 -9.40 7.92
C SER A 130 -6.11 -8.19 7.27
N GLY A 131 -7.28 -8.41 6.65
CA GLY A 131 -8.09 -7.35 6.04
C GLY A 131 -9.27 -7.01 6.94
N ILE A 132 -9.35 -5.75 7.37
CA ILE A 132 -10.46 -5.25 8.17
C ILE A 132 -11.33 -4.28 7.37
N PHE A 133 -12.61 -4.19 7.74
CA PHE A 133 -13.56 -3.25 7.16
C PHE A 133 -14.15 -2.36 8.25
N PHE A 134 -14.31 -1.08 7.92
CA PHE A 134 -15.18 -0.18 8.68
C PHE A 134 -16.62 -0.39 8.25
N MET A 135 -17.47 -0.74 9.22
CA MET A 135 -18.92 -0.85 9.02
C MET A 135 -19.56 0.38 9.66
N ILE A 136 -20.00 1.33 8.82
CA ILE A 136 -20.49 2.63 9.28
C ILE A 136 -21.96 2.80 8.88
N LYS A 137 -22.82 3.13 9.84
CA LYS A 137 -24.23 3.47 9.61
C LYS A 137 -24.72 4.48 10.64
N GLY A 138 -25.02 5.70 10.21
CA GLY A 138 -25.41 6.77 11.13
C GLY A 138 -24.23 7.12 12.05
N ASP A 139 -24.46 7.05 13.35
CA ASP A 139 -23.46 7.23 14.41
C ASP A 139 -22.77 5.93 14.84
N GLU A 140 -23.17 4.79 14.27
CA GLU A 140 -22.54 3.49 14.54
C GLU A 140 -21.30 3.27 13.67
N GLN A 141 -20.21 2.85 14.31
CA GLN A 141 -18.95 2.49 13.66
C GLN A 141 -18.39 1.20 14.27
N TYR A 142 -18.24 0.17 13.44
CA TYR A 142 -17.65 -1.12 13.82
C TYR A 142 -16.43 -1.45 12.95
N ILE A 143 -15.58 -2.35 13.45
CA ILE A 143 -14.53 -3.00 12.67
C ILE A 143 -14.85 -4.49 12.57
N PHE A 144 -14.91 -5.01 11.34
CA PHE A 144 -15.00 -6.44 11.05
C PHE A 144 -13.66 -6.95 10.52
N GLY A 145 -13.19 -8.10 11.02
CA GLY A 145 -11.94 -8.70 10.56
C GLY A 145 -11.76 -10.15 11.02
N ASP A 146 -11.02 -10.99 10.30
CA ASP A 146 -10.51 -10.81 8.92
C ASP A 146 -11.59 -11.15 7.90
N CYS A 147 -11.77 -10.30 6.89
CA CYS A 147 -12.76 -10.51 5.83
C CYS A 147 -12.17 -10.54 4.41
N ALA A 148 -10.84 -10.60 4.25
CA ALA A 148 -10.23 -10.51 2.92
C ALA A 148 -9.01 -11.40 2.67
N ILE A 149 -8.17 -11.67 3.67
CA ILE A 149 -6.81 -12.20 3.40
C ILE A 149 -6.67 -13.68 3.69
N ASN A 150 -7.13 -14.14 4.86
CA ASN A 150 -6.83 -15.49 5.35
C ASN A 150 -8.04 -16.42 5.16
N PRO A 151 -7.98 -17.40 4.23
CA PRO A 151 -9.07 -18.35 4.03
C PRO A 151 -9.16 -19.39 5.15
N GLU A 152 -8.04 -19.72 5.77
CA GLU A 152 -7.95 -20.68 6.87
C GLU A 152 -7.27 -20.02 8.08
N LEU A 153 -7.92 -20.12 9.24
CA LEU A 153 -7.46 -19.53 10.49
C LEU A 153 -7.58 -20.55 11.63
N ASP A 154 -6.47 -20.70 12.34
CA ASP A 154 -6.38 -21.42 13.59
C ASP A 154 -6.59 -20.48 14.79
N SER A 155 -6.60 -21.03 16.01
CA SER A 155 -6.75 -20.24 17.24
C SER A 155 -5.69 -19.15 17.37
N GLN A 156 -4.45 -19.43 16.98
CA GLN A 156 -3.37 -18.44 16.98
C GLN A 156 -3.65 -17.30 16.00
N GLY A 157 -4.13 -17.61 14.79
CA GLY A 157 -4.51 -16.61 13.80
C GLY A 157 -5.66 -15.73 14.23
N LEU A 158 -6.71 -16.32 14.79
CA LEU A 158 -7.85 -15.56 15.30
C LEU A 158 -7.43 -14.64 16.46
N ALA A 159 -6.57 -15.10 17.36
CA ALA A 159 -6.03 -14.26 18.43
C ALA A 159 -5.15 -13.11 17.89
N GLU A 160 -4.30 -13.39 16.90
CA GLU A 160 -3.46 -12.37 16.24
C GLU A 160 -4.33 -11.31 15.54
N ILE A 161 -5.37 -11.73 14.82
CA ILE A 161 -6.33 -10.82 14.17
C ILE A 161 -7.06 -9.96 15.21
N ALA A 162 -7.50 -10.53 16.32
CA ALA A 162 -8.19 -9.79 17.38
C ALA A 162 -7.29 -8.67 17.93
N VAL A 163 -6.02 -8.97 18.22
CA VAL A 163 -5.04 -8.00 18.74
C VAL A 163 -4.72 -6.91 17.72
N GLU A 164 -4.44 -7.27 16.46
CA GLU A 164 -4.09 -6.28 15.43
C GLU A 164 -5.30 -5.44 14.98
N SER A 165 -6.51 -6.01 15.00
CA SER A 165 -7.75 -5.25 14.74
C SER A 165 -8.02 -4.23 15.85
N ALA A 166 -7.75 -4.57 17.12
CA ALA A 166 -7.84 -3.63 18.22
C ALA A 166 -6.83 -2.47 18.10
N LYS A 167 -5.58 -2.77 17.72
CA LYS A 167 -4.56 -1.73 17.45
C LYS A 167 -4.94 -0.84 16.28
N SER A 168 -5.57 -1.42 15.26
CA SER A 168 -6.10 -0.66 14.12
C SER A 168 -7.21 0.27 14.61
N ALA A 169 -8.17 -0.22 15.40
CA ALA A 169 -9.22 0.60 16.00
C ALA A 169 -8.68 1.80 16.78
N LEU A 170 -7.64 1.61 17.60
CA LEU A 170 -6.96 2.68 18.34
C LEU A 170 -6.35 3.74 17.41
N SER A 171 -5.78 3.33 16.28
CA SER A 171 -5.19 4.24 15.29
C SER A 171 -6.23 5.16 14.65
N PHE A 172 -7.51 4.75 14.67
CA PHE A 172 -8.65 5.55 14.20
C PHE A 172 -9.45 6.19 15.36
N GLY A 173 -8.88 6.25 16.56
CA GLY A 173 -9.47 6.95 17.71
C GLY A 173 -10.63 6.22 18.40
N MET A 174 -10.81 4.92 18.15
CA MET A 174 -11.83 4.10 18.82
C MET A 174 -11.32 3.54 20.15
N ASP A 175 -12.23 3.32 21.12
CA ASP A 175 -11.97 2.51 22.33
C ASP A 175 -12.30 1.03 22.04
N PRO A 176 -11.30 0.16 21.78
CA PRO A 176 -11.54 -1.18 21.25
C PRO A 176 -12.19 -2.10 22.28
N LYS A 177 -13.41 -2.55 21.95
CA LYS A 177 -14.10 -3.66 22.65
C LYS A 177 -14.22 -4.83 21.70
N VAL A 178 -13.33 -5.81 21.84
CA VAL A 178 -13.20 -6.91 20.89
C VAL A 178 -14.10 -8.08 21.29
N ALA A 179 -14.95 -8.52 20.37
CA ALA A 179 -15.74 -9.74 20.50
C ALA A 179 -15.25 -10.79 19.50
N MET A 180 -14.86 -11.97 19.98
CA MET A 180 -14.54 -13.11 19.12
C MET A 180 -15.81 -13.88 18.82
N LEU A 181 -16.27 -13.79 17.57
CA LEU A 181 -17.54 -14.39 17.17
C LEU A 181 -17.41 -15.90 16.98
N SER A 182 -18.49 -16.58 17.32
CA SER A 182 -18.69 -18.02 17.18
C SER A 182 -20.19 -18.26 17.04
N PHE A 183 -20.58 -19.46 16.60
CA PHE A 183 -21.97 -19.87 16.60
C PHE A 183 -22.46 -20.36 17.98
N SER A 184 -21.55 -20.49 18.97
CA SER A 184 -21.79 -20.93 20.34
C SER A 184 -20.83 -20.29 21.33
#